data_AF-A0A933A3W8-F1
#
_entry.id   AF-A0A933A3W8-F1
#
_cell.length_a   1.000
_cell.length_b   1.000
_cell.length_c   1.000
_cell.angle_alpha   90.00
_cell.angle_beta   90.00
_cell.angle_gamma   90.00
#
_symmetry.space_group_name_H-M   'P 1'
#
loop_
_entity.id
_entity.type
_entity.pdbx_description
1 polymer ?
#
loop_
_entity_poly.entity_id
_entity_poly.type
_entity_poly.pdbx_seq_one_letter_code
_entity_poly.pdbx_strand_id
1 'polypeptide(L)'
;REVAETVAADLAKVGVRVTVQPLAFPVYLEKYRRRTLAPLYLRGLGPFYTGEDELRSLRKGDFFNVTGWEHPGFEELYATLTRTSGERERLRLLHRLQTIVHEEAPWLFLHWGEEFYGVSQRLSWRPRRDARIHLFDAGGVAR
;
A
#
# COMPACT_ATOMS: atom_id res chain seq x y z
N ARG A 1 10.89 0.68 11.75
CA ARG A 1 11.26 1.57 12.88
C ARG A 1 12.02 2.78 12.37
N GLU A 2 13.16 2.56 11.72
CA GLU A 2 14.00 3.62 11.12
C GLU A 2 13.20 4.59 10.25
N VAL A 3 12.38 4.09 9.31
CA VAL A 3 11.51 4.94 8.47
C VAL A 3 10.61 5.87 9.31
N ALA A 4 10.01 5.37 10.39
CA ALA A 4 9.14 6.18 11.24
C ALA A 4 9.93 7.23 12.06
N GLU A 5 11.15 6.89 12.48
CA GLU A 5 12.07 7.82 13.17
C GLU A 5 12.55 8.92 12.22
N THR A 6 12.86 8.59 10.96
CA THR A 6 13.21 9.57 9.93
C THR A 6 12.04 10.51 9.63
N VAL A 7 10.84 9.98 9.40
CA VAL A 7 9.63 10.80 9.19
C VAL A 7 9.37 11.71 10.39
N ALA A 8 9.57 11.21 11.61
CA ALA A 8 9.44 12.03 12.82
C ALA A 8 10.44 13.18 12.87
N ALA A 9 11.70 12.92 12.50
CA ALA A 9 12.72 13.96 12.42
C ALA A 9 12.42 15.00 11.34
N ASP A 10 11.89 14.60 10.18
CA ASP A 10 11.51 15.51 9.10
C ASP A 10 10.29 16.38 9.47
N LEU A 11 9.28 15.78 10.11
CA LEU A 11 8.12 16.52 10.63
C LEU A 11 8.53 17.55 11.70
N ALA A 12 9.53 17.23 12.53
CA ALA A 12 10.02 18.16 13.54
C ALA A 12 10.64 19.43 12.93
N LYS A 13 11.27 19.33 11.74
CA LYS A 13 11.85 20.48 11.02
C LYS A 13 10.80 21.53 10.62
N VAL A 14 9.54 21.11 10.45
CA VAL A 14 8.40 21.99 10.14
C VAL A 14 7.51 22.26 11.36
N GLY A 15 7.98 21.94 12.57
CA GLY A 15 7.30 22.23 13.83
C GLY A 15 6.27 21.19 14.28
N VAL A 16 6.12 20.07 13.56
CA VAL A 16 5.22 18.98 13.93
C VAL A 16 5.96 17.98 14.80
N ARG A 17 5.57 17.89 16.08
CA ARG A 17 6.18 16.96 17.04
C ARG A 17 5.41 15.64 17.08
N VAL A 18 6.08 14.56 16.72
CA VAL A 18 5.55 13.19 16.77
C VAL A 18 6.45 12.28 17.59
N THR A 19 5.85 11.33 18.31
CA THR A 19 6.57 10.32 19.11
C THR A 19 6.38 8.96 18.46
N VAL A 20 7.48 8.30 18.11
CA VAL A 20 7.44 6.96 17.51
C VAL A 20 7.07 5.93 18.59
N GLN A 21 6.05 5.13 18.32
CA GLN A 21 5.58 4.06 19.20
C GLN A 21 5.74 2.70 18.51
N PRO A 22 6.86 1.99 18.73
CA PRO A 22 7.03 0.65 18.19
C PRO A 22 6.01 -0.31 18.81
N LEU A 23 5.27 -1.02 17.96
CA LEU A 23 4.32 -2.04 18.39
C LEU A 23 4.78 -3.41 17.89
N ALA A 24 4.56 -4.44 18.71
CA ALA A 24 4.60 -5.81 18.21
C ALA A 24 3.52 -5.98 17.13
N PHE A 25 3.83 -6.74 16.08
CA PHE A 25 2.93 -6.88 14.93
C PHE A 25 1.49 -7.32 15.28
N PRO A 26 1.26 -8.29 16.20
CA PRO A 26 -0.11 -8.66 16.60
C PRO A 26 -0.89 -7.49 17.22
N VAL A 27 -0.23 -6.67 18.04
CA VAL A 27 -0.84 -5.49 18.68
C VAL A 27 -1.16 -4.42 17.64
N TYR A 28 -0.25 -4.17 16.70
CA TYR A 28 -0.49 -3.26 15.57
C TYR A 28 -1.70 -3.72 14.76
N LEU A 29 -1.77 -5.00 14.39
CA LEU A 29 -2.84 -5.55 13.57
C LEU A 29 -4.20 -5.51 14.28
N GLU A 30 -4.24 -5.78 15.58
CA GLU A 30 -5.46 -5.65 16.38
C GLU A 30 -5.95 -4.20 16.38
N LYS A 31 -5.08 -3.23 16.70
CA LYS A 31 -5.43 -1.80 16.70
C LYS A 31 -5.87 -1.32 15.33
N TYR A 32 -5.20 -1.77 14.27
CA TYR A 32 -5.55 -1.48 12.88
C TYR A 32 -6.98 -1.95 12.57
N ARG A 33 -7.31 -3.22 12.88
CA ARG A 33 -8.64 -3.79 12.64
C ARG A 33 -9.73 -3.08 13.44
N ARG A 34 -9.42 -2.70 14.68
CA ARG A 34 -10.34 -1.97 15.57
C ARG A 34 -10.45 -0.47 15.26
N ARG A 35 -9.68 0.06 14.29
CA ARG A 35 -9.60 1.49 13.99
C ARG A 35 -9.18 2.35 15.20
N THR A 36 -8.23 1.84 16.00
CA THR A 36 -7.74 2.47 17.25
C THR A 36 -6.23 2.73 17.24
N LEU A 37 -5.62 2.76 16.04
CA LEU A 37 -4.24 3.25 15.89
C LEU A 37 -4.18 4.75 16.20
N ALA A 38 -2.98 5.24 16.50
CA ALA A 38 -2.72 6.67 16.57
C ALA A 38 -3.08 7.36 15.24
N PRO A 39 -3.32 8.68 15.21
CA PRO A 39 -3.68 9.40 13.99
C PRO A 39 -2.67 9.27 12.84
N LEU A 40 -1.39 9.07 13.15
CA LEU A 40 -0.32 8.79 12.20
C LEU A 40 0.29 7.42 12.49
N TYR A 41 0.38 6.58 11.47
CA TYR A 41 0.97 5.25 11.55
C TYR A 41 1.61 4.86 10.22
N LEU A 42 2.65 4.02 10.31
CA LEU A 42 3.34 3.51 9.13
C LEU A 42 2.66 2.24 8.64
N ARG A 43 2.28 2.22 7.35
CA ARG A 43 1.64 1.08 6.70
C ARG A 43 2.25 0.84 5.32
N GLY A 44 2.53 -0.42 5.00
CA GLY A 44 2.77 -0.87 3.64
C GLY A 44 1.47 -1.24 2.92
N LEU A 45 1.44 -0.97 1.62
CA LEU A 45 0.36 -1.36 0.72
C LEU A 45 0.84 -2.48 -0.21
N GLY A 46 -0.03 -3.44 -0.49
CA GLY A 46 0.20 -4.45 -1.53
C GLY A 46 0.24 -5.91 -1.04
N PRO A 47 0.52 -6.84 -1.97
CA PRO A 47 0.59 -6.59 -3.42
C PRO A 47 -0.83 -6.43 -4.01
N PHE A 48 -1.05 -5.34 -4.74
CA PHE A 48 -2.24 -5.15 -5.56
C PHE A 48 -1.96 -5.63 -6.98
N TYR A 49 -2.94 -6.26 -7.63
CA TYR A 49 -2.75 -6.83 -8.97
C TYR A 49 -2.87 -5.80 -10.08
N THR A 50 -3.53 -4.67 -9.80
CA THR A 50 -3.81 -3.61 -10.75
C THR A 50 -3.76 -2.24 -10.06
N GLY A 51 -3.56 -1.18 -10.85
CA GLY A 51 -3.70 0.19 -10.32
C GLY A 51 -5.12 0.51 -9.84
N GLU A 52 -6.13 -0.19 -10.37
CA GLU A 52 -7.52 -0.10 -9.89
C GLU A 52 -7.63 -0.64 -8.45
N ASP A 53 -7.06 -1.82 -8.18
CA ASP A 53 -7.09 -2.42 -6.84
C ASP A 53 -6.39 -1.57 -5.77
N GLU A 54 -5.32 -0.89 -6.15
CA GLU A 54 -4.61 0.03 -5.28
C GLU A 54 -5.49 1.23 -4.89
N LEU A 55 -6.11 1.86 -5.90
CA LEU A 55 -7.01 2.99 -5.70
C LEU A 55 -8.30 2.58 -4.97
N ARG A 56 -8.76 1.33 -5.11
CA ARG A 56 -9.93 0.81 -4.40
C ARG A 56 -9.82 1.00 -2.89
N SER A 57 -8.61 0.89 -2.35
CA SER A 57 -8.34 1.02 -0.92
C SER A 57 -8.62 2.42 -0.34
N LEU A 58 -8.87 3.42 -1.20
CA LEU A 58 -9.27 4.77 -0.82
C LEU A 58 -10.76 5.03 -1.01
N ARG A 59 -11.53 4.05 -1.50
CA ARG A 59 -12.96 4.24 -1.67
C ARG A 59 -13.69 4.38 -0.35
N LYS A 60 -14.76 5.17 -0.36
CA LYS A 60 -15.68 5.30 0.76
C LYS A 60 -16.26 3.94 1.15
N GLY A 61 -16.13 3.61 2.44
CA GLY A 61 -16.64 2.35 3.00
C GLY A 61 -15.83 1.11 2.65
N ASP A 62 -14.73 1.22 1.89
CA ASP A 62 -13.86 0.08 1.65
C ASP A 62 -13.16 -0.34 2.96
N PHE A 63 -13.07 -1.65 3.19
CA PHE A 63 -12.43 -2.19 4.40
C PHE A 63 -10.98 -1.73 4.56
N PHE A 64 -10.27 -1.51 3.46
CA PHE A 64 -8.88 -1.05 3.44
C PHE A 64 -8.74 0.48 3.51
N ASN A 65 -9.84 1.24 3.40
CA ASN A 65 -9.84 2.68 3.63
C ASN A 65 -9.81 2.95 5.14
N VAL A 66 -8.60 3.11 5.65
CA VAL A 66 -8.29 3.38 7.05
C VAL A 66 -7.95 4.84 7.34
N THR A 67 -7.85 5.66 6.30
CA THR A 67 -7.65 7.11 6.43
C THR A 67 -8.96 7.82 6.74
N GLY A 68 -10.10 7.22 6.36
CA GLY A 68 -11.40 7.88 6.43
C GLY A 68 -11.56 8.98 5.39
N TRP A 69 -10.63 9.06 4.43
CA TRP A 69 -10.70 10.01 3.33
C TRP A 69 -11.88 9.67 2.41
N GLU A 70 -12.60 10.71 2.00
CA GLU A 70 -13.73 10.62 1.08
C GLU A 70 -13.65 11.79 0.11
N HIS A 71 -13.77 11.52 -1.19
CA HIS A 71 -13.75 12.56 -2.22
C HIS A 71 -14.79 12.24 -3.31
N PRO A 72 -15.86 13.05 -3.48
CA PRO A 72 -16.96 12.75 -4.41
C PRO A 72 -16.50 12.52 -5.85
N GLY A 73 -15.62 13.39 -6.37
CA GLY A 73 -15.09 13.23 -7.73
C GLY A 73 -14.23 11.99 -7.92
N PHE A 74 -13.62 11.47 -6.84
CA PHE A 74 -12.87 10.23 -6.88
C PHE A 74 -13.83 9.05 -7.00
N GLU A 75 -14.90 9.02 -6.21
CA GLU A 75 -15.93 7.98 -6.28
C GLU A 75 -16.59 7.93 -7.66
N GLU A 76 -16.93 9.08 -8.23
CA GLU A 76 -17.51 9.17 -9.58
C GLU A 76 -16.56 8.65 -10.66
N LEU A 77 -15.31 9.10 -10.65
CA LEU A 77 -14.29 8.64 -11.61
C LEU A 77 -13.98 7.15 -11.46
N TYR A 78 -13.89 6.65 -10.23
CA TYR A 78 -13.66 5.24 -9.96
C TYR A 78 -14.84 4.39 -10.46
N ALA A 79 -16.08 4.84 -10.24
CA ALA A 79 -17.26 4.15 -10.75
C ALA A 79 -17.34 4.15 -12.28
N THR A 80 -16.78 5.16 -12.96
CA THR A 80 -16.61 5.15 -14.42
C THR A 80 -15.52 4.18 -14.86
N LEU A 81 -14.38 4.16 -14.15
CA LEU A 81 -13.28 3.24 -14.44
C LEU A 81 -13.74 1.77 -14.43
N THR A 82 -14.51 1.35 -13.42
CA THR A 82 -14.97 -0.05 -13.30
C THR A 82 -15.91 -0.50 -14.41
N ARG A 83 -16.55 0.43 -15.12
CA ARG A 83 -17.46 0.17 -16.25
C ARG A 83 -16.78 0.37 -17.61
N THR A 84 -15.53 0.82 -17.63
CA THR A 84 -14.79 1.10 -18.86
C THR A 84 -13.98 -0.12 -19.28
N SER A 85 -14.21 -0.61 -20.51
CA SER A 85 -13.50 -1.77 -21.06
C SER A 85 -12.27 -1.40 -21.91
N GLY A 86 -12.23 -0.20 -22.49
CA GLY A 86 -11.15 0.21 -23.39
C GLY A 86 -9.87 0.56 -22.64
N GLU A 87 -8.76 -0.12 -22.93
CA GLU A 87 -7.48 0.01 -22.21
C GLU A 87 -6.96 1.46 -22.14
N ARG A 88 -6.94 2.16 -23.28
CA ARG A 88 -6.48 3.56 -23.33
C ARG A 88 -7.33 4.47 -22.45
N GLU A 89 -8.64 4.25 -22.41
CA GLU A 89 -9.53 5.07 -21.58
C GLU A 89 -9.37 4.73 -20.10
N ARG A 90 -9.27 3.44 -19.76
CA ARG A 90 -8.97 3.00 -18.39
C ARG A 90 -7.69 3.63 -17.87
N LEU A 91 -6.63 3.65 -18.67
CA LEU A 91 -5.36 4.27 -18.29
C LEU A 91 -5.50 5.78 -18.04
N ARG A 92 -6.25 6.49 -18.89
CA ARG A 92 -6.55 7.92 -18.67
C ARG A 92 -7.29 8.16 -17.36
N LEU A 93 -8.29 7.33 -17.05
CA LEU A 93 -9.06 7.43 -15.81
C LEU A 93 -8.20 7.11 -14.57
N LEU A 94 -7.35 6.08 -14.65
CA LEU A 94 -6.39 5.74 -13.59
C LEU A 94 -5.45 6.90 -13.27
N HIS A 95 -4.88 7.55 -14.31
CA HIS A 95 -4.02 8.71 -14.09
C HIS A 95 -4.76 9.88 -13.43
N ARG A 96 -6.02 10.16 -13.81
CA ARG A 96 -6.83 11.20 -13.16
C ARG A 96 -7.11 10.88 -11.68
N LEU A 97 -7.44 9.63 -11.38
CA LEU A 97 -7.63 9.18 -10.00
C LEU A 97 -6.35 9.34 -9.18
N GLN A 98 -5.20 8.96 -9.75
CA GLN A 98 -3.89 9.14 -9.11
C GLN A 98 -3.54 10.62 -8.91
N THR A 99 -3.88 11.50 -9.84
CA THR A 99 -3.72 12.96 -9.67
C THR A 99 -4.52 13.46 -8.47
N ILE A 100 -5.80 13.08 -8.35
CA ILE A 100 -6.61 13.45 -7.18
C ILE A 100 -5.96 12.96 -5.88
N VAL A 101 -5.54 11.71 -5.84
CA VAL A 101 -4.88 11.12 -4.66
C VAL A 101 -3.57 11.84 -4.33
N HIS A 102 -2.80 12.26 -5.34
CA HIS A 102 -1.57 13.00 -5.13
C HIS A 102 -1.83 14.41 -4.57
N GLU A 103 -2.82 15.12 -5.12
CA GLU A 103 -3.16 16.51 -4.74
C GLU A 103 -3.83 16.58 -3.36
N GLU A 104 -4.73 15.64 -3.06
CA GLU A 104 -5.46 15.57 -1.78
C GLU A 104 -4.61 14.95 -0.65
N ALA A 105 -3.52 14.25 -1.01
CA ALA A 105 -2.57 13.62 -0.10
C ALA A 105 -3.21 12.87 1.09
N PRO A 106 -4.11 11.88 0.85
CA PRO A 106 -4.70 11.08 1.92
C PRO A 106 -3.65 10.22 2.65
N TRP A 107 -2.46 10.08 2.06
CA TRP A 107 -1.27 9.47 2.65
C TRP A 107 -0.09 10.43 2.59
N LEU A 108 0.83 10.28 3.55
CA LEU A 108 2.20 10.72 3.36
C LEU A 108 2.92 9.68 2.52
N PHE A 109 3.08 9.95 1.22
CA PHE A 109 3.76 9.04 0.30
C PHE A 109 5.24 8.93 0.66
N LEU A 110 5.74 7.70 0.74
CA LEU A 110 7.14 7.41 1.06
C LEU A 110 7.83 6.81 -0.17
N HIS A 111 8.17 5.53 -0.10
CA HIS A 111 8.91 4.82 -1.13
C HIS A 111 8.24 3.50 -1.48
N TRP A 112 8.60 2.95 -2.63
CA TRP A 112 8.31 1.56 -2.95
C TRP A 112 9.23 0.65 -2.14
N GLY A 113 8.69 -0.44 -1.59
CA GLY A 113 9.48 -1.44 -0.88
C GLY A 113 10.25 -2.32 -1.86
N GLU A 114 11.50 -2.62 -1.55
CA GLU A 114 12.26 -3.68 -2.23
C GLU A 114 12.08 -4.99 -1.46
N GLU A 115 11.96 -6.10 -2.20
CA GLU A 115 11.83 -7.43 -1.62
C GLU A 115 13.10 -8.25 -1.83
N PHE A 116 13.64 -8.77 -0.74
CA PHE A 116 14.84 -9.60 -0.74
C PHE A 116 14.48 -11.02 -0.29
N TYR A 117 14.93 -12.02 -1.05
CA TYR A 117 14.64 -13.43 -0.78
C TYR A 117 15.94 -14.21 -0.58
N GLY A 118 16.06 -14.86 0.59
CA GLY A 118 17.12 -15.85 0.83
C GLY A 118 16.69 -17.21 0.28
N VAL A 119 17.31 -17.67 -0.82
CA VAL A 119 16.98 -18.95 -1.46
C VAL A 119 18.16 -19.91 -1.34
N SER A 120 17.92 -21.10 -0.79
CA SER A 120 18.92 -22.17 -0.73
C SER A 120 19.35 -22.59 -2.14
N GLN A 121 20.65 -22.80 -2.37
CA GLN A 121 21.19 -23.29 -3.65
C GLN A 121 20.59 -24.63 -4.11
N ARG A 122 20.01 -25.40 -3.18
CA ARG A 122 19.30 -26.66 -3.49
C ARG A 122 17.92 -26.47 -4.14
N LEU A 123 17.41 -25.25 -4.17
CA LEU A 123 16.09 -24.90 -4.70
C LEU A 123 16.23 -24.09 -5.98
N SER A 124 15.55 -24.53 -7.03
CA SER A 124 15.29 -23.72 -8.22
C SER A 124 13.97 -22.99 -8.03
N TRP A 125 14.06 -21.75 -7.56
CA TRP A 125 12.91 -20.87 -7.36
C TRP A 125 13.28 -19.43 -7.73
N ARG A 126 12.32 -18.67 -8.26
CA ARG A 126 12.48 -17.26 -8.59
C ARG A 126 11.34 -16.43 -8.00
N PRO A 127 11.61 -15.20 -7.52
CA PRO A 127 10.58 -14.33 -6.98
C PRO A 127 9.57 -13.94 -8.06
N ARG A 128 8.32 -13.80 -7.64
CA ARG A 128 7.22 -13.33 -8.47
C ARG A 128 6.98 -11.85 -8.21
N ARG A 129 6.41 -11.14 -9.19
CA ARG A 129 6.02 -9.72 -9.02
C ARG A 129 4.92 -9.51 -7.98
N ASP A 130 4.13 -10.54 -7.69
CA ASP A 130 3.05 -10.53 -6.71
C ASP A 130 3.51 -10.99 -5.32
N ALA A 131 4.82 -11.13 -5.08
CA ALA A 131 5.44 -11.55 -3.82
C ALA A 131 4.97 -12.91 -3.26
N ARG A 132 4.16 -13.68 -4.01
CA ARG A 132 3.63 -14.96 -3.52
C ARG A 132 4.71 -16.04 -3.56
N ILE A 133 4.79 -16.81 -2.49
CA ILE A 133 5.66 -17.99 -2.41
C ILE A 133 4.83 -19.23 -2.64
N HIS A 134 4.89 -19.79 -3.85
CA HIS A 134 4.28 -21.07 -4.18
C HIS A 134 5.34 -22.16 -4.06
N LEU A 135 5.21 -23.02 -3.04
CA LEU A 135 6.19 -24.09 -2.79
C LEU A 135 6.22 -25.13 -3.93
N PHE A 136 5.12 -25.30 -4.66
CA PHE A 136 5.05 -26.19 -5.82
C PHE A 136 5.92 -25.71 -7.01
N ASP A 137 6.23 -24.41 -7.06
CA ASP A 137 7.08 -23.81 -8.09
C ASP A 137 8.58 -23.93 -7.74
N ALA A 138 8.91 -24.43 -6.54
CA ALA A 138 10.28 -24.64 -6.09
C ALA A 138 10.74 -26.08 -6.39
N GLY A 139 11.43 -26.26 -7.52
CA GLY A 139 12.02 -27.55 -7.90
C GLY A 139 13.31 -27.85 -7.13
N GLY A 140 13.59 -29.12 -6.85
CA GLY A 140 14.92 -29.54 -6.40
C GLY A 140 15.92 -29.44 -7.53
N VAL A 141 17.09 -28.86 -7.28
CA VAL A 141 18.21 -28.92 -8.23
C VAL A 141 18.85 -30.30 -8.08
N ALA A 142 18.89 -31.10 -9.15
CA ALA A 142 19.66 -32.35 -9.15
C ALA A 142 21.13 -32.03 -8.84
N ARG A 143 21.72 -32.75 -7.89
CA ARG A 143 23.13 -32.58 -7.51
C ARG A 143 24.05 -33.15 -8.59
#